data_AF-A0A1F8TA08-F1
#
_entry.id   AF-A0A1F8TA08-F1
#
_cell.length_a   1.000
_cell.length_b   1.000
_cell.length_c   1.000
_cell.angle_alpha   90.00
_cell.angle_beta   90.00
_cell.angle_gamma   90.00
#
_symmetry.space_group_name_H-M   'P 1'
#
loop_
_entity.id
_entity.type
_entity.pdbx_description
1 polymer ?
#
loop_
_entity_poly.entity_id
_entity_poly.type
_entity_poly.pdbx_seq_one_letter_code
_entity_poly.pdbx_strand_id
1 'polypeptide(L)'
;MRFVSSEIFPPVPTETARAARSVFGRSNFYLATGDQVNSLFSGIILEDPHGRIHKPSRSQAMLYLITIFQYVETLPDNSAADALRLRTDWKYALHLPLTYPGLSASSFCEFRKWLLSDRTGEQTLQTILTRLSEVMLVTGKPCFSLPSGDIVRKVCLLSRLAMVWDSIGEILGVLAGKQPEWLRTVNLPHWYERYGNHQKTINLVARDSELEALAQQIGADGDYLLKAISDAHDLALANLPEILGMKQIWKDQYVLGEGKISWRKDACAYCSSPIHEKGFNEKINRTGTERRSA
;
A
#
# COMPACT_ATOMS: atom_id res chain seq x y z
N MET A 1 28.85 -9.94 -32.35
CA MET A 1 27.51 -9.35 -32.18
C MET A 1 27.34 -9.02 -30.70
N ARG A 2 27.34 -7.73 -30.33
CA ARG A 2 27.18 -7.30 -28.93
C ARG A 2 25.68 -7.36 -28.61
N PHE A 3 25.27 -8.30 -27.75
CA PHE A 3 23.96 -8.22 -27.11
C PHE A 3 24.02 -7.04 -26.14
N VAL A 4 23.51 -5.88 -26.56
CA VAL A 4 23.25 -4.78 -25.65
C VAL A 4 22.03 -5.20 -24.84
N SER A 5 22.24 -5.79 -23.67
CA SER A 5 21.18 -5.90 -22.67
C SER A 5 20.68 -4.47 -22.40
N SER A 6 19.48 -4.14 -22.85
CA SER A 6 18.88 -2.85 -22.54
C SER A 6 18.55 -2.84 -21.06
N GLU A 7 19.37 -2.15 -20.27
CA GLU A 7 19.15 -1.97 -18.83
C GLU A 7 17.79 -1.27 -18.59
N ILE A 8 16.99 -1.83 -17.67
CA ILE A 8 15.66 -1.28 -17.33
C ILE A 8 15.80 -0.09 -16.38
N PHE A 9 16.76 -0.16 -15.46
CA PHE A 9 17.07 0.90 -14.52
C PHE A 9 18.33 1.64 -14.98
N PRO A 10 18.29 2.99 -15.07
CA PRO A 10 19.51 3.78 -15.31
C PRO A 10 20.44 3.67 -14.09
N PRO A 11 21.70 4.11 -14.17
CA PRO A 11 22.57 4.19 -13.00
C PRO A 11 21.93 4.97 -11.84
N VAL A 12 22.25 4.59 -10.60
CA VAL A 12 21.77 5.30 -9.40
C VAL A 12 22.22 6.77 -9.46
N PRO A 13 21.31 7.75 -9.30
CA PRO A 13 21.69 9.16 -9.25
C PRO A 13 22.74 9.41 -8.16
N THR A 14 23.78 10.19 -8.49
CA THR A 14 24.96 10.40 -7.63
C THR A 14 24.59 10.86 -6.23
N GLU A 15 23.66 11.80 -6.10
CA GLU A 15 23.20 12.31 -4.80
C GLU A 15 22.46 11.25 -3.98
N THR A 16 21.62 10.43 -4.61
CA THR A 16 20.96 9.30 -3.95
C THR A 16 21.99 8.28 -3.48
N ALA A 17 22.97 7.95 -4.32
CA ALA A 17 24.03 7.01 -3.99
C ALA A 17 24.88 7.50 -2.81
N ARG A 18 25.28 8.77 -2.82
CA ARG A 18 26.05 9.41 -1.74
C ARG A 18 25.26 9.41 -0.43
N ALA A 19 24.01 9.85 -0.46
CA ALA A 19 23.16 9.90 0.73
C ALA A 19 22.93 8.50 1.32
N ALA A 20 22.54 7.51 0.50
CA ALA A 20 22.26 6.16 0.97
C ALA A 20 23.51 5.48 1.56
N ARG A 21 24.66 5.54 0.86
CA ARG A 21 25.91 4.91 1.33
C ARG A 21 26.52 5.59 2.55
N SER A 22 26.14 6.84 2.84
CA SER A 22 26.59 7.53 4.07
C SER A 22 25.85 7.06 5.33
N VAL A 23 24.63 6.52 5.18
CA VAL A 23 23.77 6.10 6.29
C VAL A 23 23.74 4.59 6.43
N PHE A 24 23.73 3.86 5.32
CA PHE A 24 23.51 2.42 5.29
C PHE A 24 24.80 1.66 4.94
N GLY A 25 25.04 0.57 5.67
CA GLY A 25 26.13 -0.36 5.39
C GLY A 25 25.89 -1.21 4.14
N ARG A 26 26.94 -1.87 3.64
CA ARG A 26 26.89 -2.74 2.45
C ARG A 26 25.98 -3.98 2.61
N SER A 27 25.69 -4.38 3.84
CA SER A 27 24.74 -5.47 4.15
C SER A 27 23.28 -5.02 4.12
N ASN A 28 22.99 -3.74 3.82
CA ASN A 28 21.63 -3.26 3.68
C ASN A 28 20.98 -3.89 2.44
N PHE A 29 19.83 -4.52 2.68
CA PHE A 29 19.04 -5.23 1.66
C PHE A 29 18.68 -4.37 0.44
N TYR A 30 18.27 -3.12 0.65
CA TYR A 30 17.86 -2.22 -0.43
C TYR A 30 19.06 -1.75 -1.27
N LEU A 31 20.21 -1.53 -0.64
CA LEU A 31 21.44 -1.20 -1.37
C LEU A 31 21.90 -2.40 -2.22
N ALA A 32 21.92 -3.61 -1.65
CA ALA A 32 22.24 -4.81 -2.40
C ALA A 32 21.25 -5.08 -3.55
N THR A 33 19.96 -4.82 -3.33
CA THR A 33 18.92 -4.89 -4.36
C THR A 33 19.19 -3.90 -5.49
N GLY A 34 19.52 -2.64 -5.17
CA GLY A 34 19.86 -1.61 -6.16
C GLY A 34 21.09 -2.01 -6.98
N ASP A 35 22.17 -2.42 -6.31
CA ASP A 35 23.41 -2.82 -6.99
C ASP A 35 23.20 -3.98 -8.00
N GLN A 36 22.19 -4.84 -7.78
CA GLN A 36 21.86 -5.98 -8.63
C GLN A 36 20.58 -5.78 -9.45
N VAL A 37 19.95 -4.61 -9.43
CA VAL A 37 18.55 -4.45 -9.91
C VAL A 37 18.38 -4.84 -11.38
N ASN A 38 19.32 -4.47 -12.26
CA ASN A 38 19.27 -4.85 -13.67
C ASN A 38 19.49 -6.36 -13.90
N SER A 39 20.26 -7.02 -13.02
CA SER A 39 20.44 -8.47 -13.06
C SER A 39 19.14 -9.20 -12.69
N LEU A 40 18.41 -8.69 -11.68
CA LEU A 40 17.13 -9.26 -11.25
C LEU A 40 16.11 -9.32 -12.40
N PHE A 41 16.10 -8.33 -13.29
CA PHE A 41 15.20 -8.28 -14.44
C PHE A 41 15.80 -8.76 -15.76
N SER A 42 17.05 -9.24 -15.76
CA SER A 42 17.72 -9.70 -16.97
C SER A 42 16.95 -10.86 -17.61
N GLY A 43 16.63 -10.73 -18.91
CA GLY A 43 15.87 -11.73 -19.67
C GLY A 43 14.38 -11.83 -19.32
N ILE A 44 13.85 -10.95 -18.46
CA ILE A 44 12.43 -10.89 -18.13
C ILE A 44 11.72 -9.96 -19.13
N ILE A 45 10.62 -10.43 -19.70
CA ILE A 45 9.69 -9.60 -20.48
C ILE A 45 8.60 -9.13 -19.52
N LEU A 46 8.49 -7.81 -19.34
CA LEU A 46 7.48 -7.20 -18.48
C LEU A 46 6.23 -6.88 -19.31
N GLU A 47 5.11 -7.52 -18.97
CA GLU A 47 3.81 -7.31 -19.65
C GLU A 47 3.01 -6.18 -19.00
N ASP A 48 2.57 -5.18 -19.77
CA ASP A 48 1.78 -4.08 -19.20
C ASP A 48 0.41 -4.57 -18.67
N PRO A 49 0.05 -4.27 -17.39
CA PRO A 49 -1.29 -4.48 -16.85
C PRO A 49 -2.44 -3.93 -17.70
N HIS A 50 -2.18 -2.94 -18.55
CA HIS A 50 -3.17 -2.32 -19.44
C HIS A 50 -3.11 -2.83 -20.89
N GLY A 51 -2.37 -3.92 -21.15
CA GLY A 51 -2.27 -4.53 -22.47
C GLY A 51 -1.58 -3.66 -23.53
N ARG A 52 -0.85 -2.60 -23.13
CA ARG A 52 -0.09 -1.79 -24.09
C ARG A 52 1.24 -2.47 -24.35
N ILE A 53 1.46 -2.85 -25.60
CA ILE A 53 2.75 -3.39 -26.06
C ILE A 53 3.75 -2.23 -26.13
N HIS A 54 4.38 -1.93 -25.01
CA HIS A 54 5.57 -1.08 -24.98
C HIS A 54 6.72 -1.84 -24.33
N LYS A 55 7.95 -1.47 -24.69
CA LYS A 55 9.20 -1.99 -24.09
C LYS A 55 9.06 -2.08 -22.56
N PRO A 56 9.69 -3.07 -21.90
CA PRO A 56 9.60 -3.27 -20.45
C PRO A 56 9.71 -1.94 -19.73
N SER A 57 8.63 -1.53 -19.06
CA SER A 57 8.57 -0.19 -18.49
C SER A 57 9.24 -0.21 -17.12
N ARG A 58 10.18 0.71 -16.92
CA ARG A 58 10.82 0.93 -15.62
C ARG A 58 9.78 1.09 -14.50
N SER A 59 8.64 1.72 -14.79
CA SER A 59 7.52 1.87 -13.87
C SER A 59 6.98 0.54 -13.37
N GLN A 60 6.82 -0.44 -14.24
CA GLN A 60 6.35 -1.76 -13.84
C GLN A 60 7.38 -2.53 -13.02
N ALA A 61 8.66 -2.47 -13.42
CA ALA A 61 9.74 -3.08 -12.65
C ALA A 61 9.79 -2.52 -11.21
N MET A 62 9.54 -1.21 -11.05
CA MET A 62 9.41 -0.59 -9.73
C MET A 62 8.23 -1.15 -8.93
N LEU A 63 7.06 -1.36 -9.56
CA LEU A 63 5.88 -1.89 -8.87
C LEU A 63 6.08 -3.32 -8.34
N TYR A 64 6.82 -4.17 -9.08
CA TYR A 64 7.25 -5.47 -8.58
C TYR A 64 8.08 -5.35 -7.30
N LEU A 65 9.14 -4.51 -7.34
CA LEU A 65 10.02 -4.32 -6.19
C LEU A 65 9.31 -3.68 -5.00
N ILE A 66 8.45 -2.70 -5.24
CA ILE A 66 7.64 -2.07 -4.19
C ILE A 66 6.74 -3.11 -3.51
N THR A 67 6.11 -4.00 -4.27
CA THR A 67 5.29 -5.08 -3.70
C THR A 67 6.12 -6.00 -2.79
N ILE A 68 7.36 -6.31 -3.19
CA ILE A 68 8.29 -7.09 -2.36
C ILE A 68 8.70 -6.30 -1.11
N PHE A 69 9.00 -5.01 -1.22
CA PHE A 69 9.39 -4.19 -0.07
C PHE A 69 8.25 -4.03 0.92
N GLN A 70 7.01 -3.90 0.42
CA GLN A 70 5.80 -3.91 1.25
C GLN A 70 5.69 -5.19 2.06
N TYR A 71 5.99 -6.35 1.45
CA TYR A 71 5.98 -7.62 2.17
C TYR A 71 7.12 -7.72 3.19
N VAL A 72 8.35 -7.38 2.79
CA VAL A 72 9.55 -7.46 3.66
C VAL A 72 9.38 -6.60 4.92
N GLU A 73 8.71 -5.47 4.79
CA GLU A 73 8.55 -4.50 5.88
C GLU A 73 7.14 -4.47 6.48
N THR A 74 6.24 -5.35 6.04
CA THR A 74 4.83 -5.36 6.50
C THR A 74 4.14 -3.99 6.31
N LEU A 75 4.43 -3.30 5.19
CA LEU A 75 3.92 -1.95 4.94
C LEU A 75 2.61 -1.94 4.14
N PRO A 76 1.55 -1.28 4.64
CA PRO A 76 0.37 -0.98 3.84
C PRO A 76 0.67 0.08 2.77
N ASP A 77 -0.23 0.22 1.80
CA ASP A 77 -0.01 1.08 0.62
C ASP A 77 0.35 2.53 0.93
N ASN A 78 -0.32 3.16 1.91
CA ASN A 78 -0.03 4.54 2.30
C ASN A 78 1.40 4.67 2.87
N SER A 79 1.79 3.74 3.75
CA SER A 79 3.16 3.74 4.30
C SER A 79 4.22 3.41 3.26
N ALA A 80 3.91 2.58 2.27
CA ALA A 80 4.80 2.31 1.15
C ALA A 80 4.97 3.54 0.24
N ALA A 81 3.89 4.31 0.02
CA ALA A 81 3.94 5.56 -0.74
C ALA A 81 4.81 6.59 0.00
N ASP A 82 4.70 6.68 1.32
CA ASP A 82 5.54 7.56 2.14
C ASP A 82 6.99 7.08 2.21
N ALA A 83 7.23 5.77 2.30
CA ALA A 83 8.56 5.18 2.21
C ALA A 83 9.25 5.58 0.88
N LEU A 84 8.53 5.49 -0.24
CA LEU A 84 9.04 5.90 -1.55
C LEU A 84 9.37 7.40 -1.62
N ARG A 85 8.61 8.26 -0.92
CA ARG A 85 8.83 9.71 -0.85
C ARG A 85 9.97 10.09 0.08
N LEU A 86 10.12 9.43 1.21
CA LEU A 86 10.97 9.91 2.31
C LEU A 86 12.28 9.14 2.41
N ARG A 87 12.32 7.87 2.05
CA ARG A 87 13.46 7.00 2.36
C ARG A 87 14.49 6.93 1.24
N THR A 88 15.75 7.11 1.62
CA THR A 88 16.89 7.10 0.71
C THR A 88 17.29 5.68 0.27
N ASP A 89 17.09 4.66 1.10
CA ASP A 89 17.37 3.27 0.77
C ASP A 89 16.41 2.71 -0.30
N TRP A 90 15.11 2.99 -0.19
CA TRP A 90 14.12 2.68 -1.24
C TRP A 90 14.46 3.38 -2.55
N LYS A 91 14.77 4.67 -2.49
CA LYS A 91 15.19 5.43 -3.69
C LYS A 91 16.47 4.88 -4.29
N TYR A 92 17.42 4.43 -3.48
CA TYR A 92 18.62 3.76 -3.97
C TYR A 92 18.26 2.47 -4.70
N ALA A 93 17.47 1.59 -4.09
CA ALA A 93 17.09 0.30 -4.68
C ALA A 93 16.38 0.44 -6.03
N LEU A 94 15.58 1.50 -6.20
CA LEU A 94 14.80 1.79 -7.41
C LEU A 94 15.51 2.76 -8.38
N HIS A 95 16.75 3.14 -8.07
CA HIS A 95 17.58 4.07 -8.85
C HIS A 95 16.91 5.43 -9.07
N LEU A 96 16.19 5.91 -8.07
CA LEU A 96 15.38 7.14 -8.10
C LEU A 96 16.17 8.36 -7.59
N PRO A 97 15.88 9.56 -8.10
CA PRO A 97 16.44 10.78 -7.53
C PRO A 97 15.86 11.06 -6.14
N LEU A 98 16.61 11.77 -5.30
CA LEU A 98 16.13 12.22 -3.97
C LEU A 98 14.86 13.06 -4.05
N THR A 99 14.63 13.75 -5.16
CA THR A 99 13.46 14.60 -5.41
C THR A 99 12.29 13.86 -6.06
N TYR A 100 12.35 12.53 -6.19
CA TYR A 100 11.26 11.77 -6.78
C TYR A 100 9.95 11.96 -5.97
N PRO A 101 8.84 12.38 -6.62
CA PRO A 101 7.60 12.76 -5.94
C PRO A 101 6.81 11.58 -5.35
N GLY A 102 7.20 10.34 -5.68
CA GLY A 102 6.50 9.12 -5.28
C GLY A 102 5.43 8.68 -6.28
N LEU A 103 4.66 7.68 -5.86
CA LEU A 103 3.50 7.13 -6.57
C LEU A 103 2.28 7.21 -5.66
N SER A 104 1.07 7.11 -6.23
CA SER A 104 -0.14 6.99 -5.41
C SER A 104 -0.28 5.57 -4.86
N ALA A 105 -0.83 5.47 -3.65
CA ALA A 105 -1.17 4.19 -3.02
C ALA A 105 -2.09 3.33 -3.93
N SER A 106 -2.99 3.97 -4.68
CA SER A 106 -3.91 3.32 -5.62
C SER A 106 -3.18 2.51 -6.70
N SER A 107 -2.06 3.02 -7.23
CA SER A 107 -1.29 2.31 -8.26
C SER A 107 -0.72 0.98 -7.77
N PHE A 108 -0.40 0.88 -6.47
CA PHE A 108 0.07 -0.38 -5.88
C PHE A 108 -1.07 -1.40 -5.80
N CYS A 109 -2.26 -0.96 -5.39
CA CYS A 109 -3.46 -1.80 -5.36
C CYS A 109 -3.87 -2.29 -6.75
N GLU A 110 -3.90 -1.41 -7.75
CA GLU A 110 -4.21 -1.77 -9.14
C GLU A 110 -3.22 -2.80 -9.70
N PHE A 111 -1.93 -2.59 -9.46
CA PHE A 111 -0.90 -3.54 -9.87
C PHE A 111 -1.08 -4.92 -9.23
N ARG A 112 -1.37 -4.98 -7.93
CA ARG A 112 -1.60 -6.26 -7.24
C ARG A 112 -2.90 -6.95 -7.65
N LYS A 113 -3.95 -6.19 -8.00
CA LYS A 113 -5.16 -6.75 -8.64
C LYS A 113 -4.79 -7.45 -9.94
N TRP A 114 -4.00 -6.79 -10.78
CA TRP A 114 -3.51 -7.40 -12.02
C TRP A 114 -2.67 -8.66 -11.76
N LEU A 115 -1.71 -8.61 -10.83
CA LEU A 115 -0.86 -9.76 -10.47
C LEU A 115 -1.67 -11.00 -10.07
N LEU A 116 -2.80 -10.84 -9.36
CA LEU A 116 -3.65 -11.97 -8.98
C LEU A 116 -4.59 -12.45 -10.09
N SER A 117 -4.83 -11.62 -11.11
CA SER A 117 -5.67 -11.97 -12.26
C SER A 117 -4.88 -12.57 -13.44
N ASP A 118 -3.57 -12.34 -13.47
CA ASP A 118 -2.70 -12.70 -14.58
C ASP A 118 -1.55 -13.60 -14.12
N ARG A 119 -1.53 -14.84 -14.62
CA ARG A 119 -0.53 -15.85 -14.27
C ARG A 119 0.88 -15.43 -14.70
N THR A 120 1.04 -14.70 -15.80
CA THR A 120 2.36 -14.25 -16.27
C THR A 120 2.95 -13.23 -15.30
N GLY A 121 2.10 -12.32 -14.80
CA GLY A 121 2.47 -11.36 -13.77
C GLY A 121 2.96 -12.04 -12.50
N GLU A 122 2.20 -13.02 -12.00
CA GLU A 122 2.53 -13.79 -10.79
C GLU A 122 3.84 -14.60 -10.94
N GLN A 123 4.05 -15.26 -12.09
CA GLN A 123 5.27 -16.01 -12.39
C GLN A 123 6.50 -15.11 -12.50
N THR A 124 6.33 -13.91 -13.06
CA THR A 124 7.39 -12.90 -13.10
C THR A 124 7.79 -12.48 -11.69
N LEU A 125 6.81 -12.20 -10.81
CA LEU A 125 7.08 -11.89 -9.40
C LEU A 125 7.81 -13.05 -8.71
N GLN A 126 7.39 -14.30 -8.94
CA GLN A 126 8.06 -15.47 -8.38
C GLN A 126 9.52 -15.57 -8.83
N THR A 127 9.80 -15.30 -10.10
CA THR A 127 11.17 -15.30 -10.66
C THR A 127 12.04 -14.24 -9.99
N ILE A 128 11.51 -13.03 -9.81
CA ILE A 128 12.21 -11.93 -9.14
C ILE A 128 12.50 -12.29 -7.68
N LEU A 129 11.52 -12.85 -6.96
CA LEU A 129 11.69 -13.31 -5.57
C LEU A 129 12.79 -14.37 -5.46
N THR A 130 12.82 -15.37 -6.35
CA THR A 130 13.87 -16.39 -6.36
C THR A 130 15.26 -15.78 -6.53
N ARG A 131 15.43 -14.90 -7.53
CA ARG A 131 16.71 -14.20 -7.76
C ARG A 131 17.10 -13.29 -6.59
N LEU A 132 16.12 -12.64 -5.97
CA LEU A 132 16.36 -11.75 -4.84
C LEU A 132 16.72 -12.53 -3.57
N SER A 133 16.16 -13.73 -3.38
CA SER A 133 16.58 -14.65 -2.32
C SER A 133 18.05 -15.03 -2.45
N GLU A 134 18.57 -15.26 -3.65
CA GLU A 134 20.00 -15.53 -3.88
C GLU A 134 20.87 -14.33 -3.46
N VAL A 135 20.44 -13.11 -3.75
CA VAL A 135 21.09 -11.88 -3.27
C VAL A 135 21.03 -11.78 -1.75
N MET A 136 19.91 -12.15 -1.13
CA MET A 136 19.72 -12.07 0.33
C MET A 136 20.54 -13.10 1.12
N LEU A 137 20.78 -14.29 0.57
CA LEU A 137 21.63 -15.31 1.18
C LEU A 137 23.05 -14.78 1.44
N VAL A 138 23.57 -13.94 0.54
CA VAL A 138 24.87 -13.26 0.70
C VAL A 138 24.85 -12.23 1.84
N THR A 139 23.67 -11.68 2.16
CA THR A 139 23.48 -10.68 3.23
C THR A 139 23.06 -11.25 4.58
N GLY A 140 22.85 -12.58 4.69
CA GLY A 140 22.48 -13.27 5.94
C GLY A 140 21.03 -13.05 6.40
N LYS A 141 20.13 -12.62 5.50
CA LYS A 141 18.70 -12.41 5.79
C LYS A 141 17.82 -13.58 5.32
N PRO A 142 16.63 -13.79 5.92
CA PRO A 142 15.78 -14.92 5.57
C PRO A 142 15.31 -14.88 4.11
N CYS A 143 15.21 -16.08 3.54
CA CYS A 143 14.70 -16.37 2.20
C CYS A 143 13.19 -16.15 2.12
N PHE A 144 12.67 -15.71 0.96
CA PHE A 144 11.23 -15.70 0.72
C PHE A 144 10.70 -17.14 0.70
N SER A 145 9.97 -17.55 1.73
CA SER A 145 9.46 -18.92 1.85
C SER A 145 8.03 -19.10 1.32
N LEU A 146 7.35 -18.01 0.97
CA LEU A 146 5.97 -18.03 0.48
C LEU A 146 5.93 -17.89 -1.05
N PRO A 147 4.97 -18.56 -1.72
CA PRO A 147 4.63 -18.31 -3.12
C PRO A 147 4.29 -16.82 -3.36
N SER A 148 4.58 -16.33 -4.57
CA SER A 148 4.33 -14.93 -4.95
C SER A 148 2.87 -14.50 -4.77
N GLY A 149 1.90 -15.36 -5.11
CA GLY A 149 0.48 -15.09 -4.88
C GLY A 149 0.13 -14.87 -3.40
N ASP A 150 0.72 -15.64 -2.49
CA ASP A 150 0.47 -15.50 -1.04
C ASP A 150 1.10 -14.22 -0.47
N ILE A 151 2.29 -13.85 -0.98
CA ILE A 151 2.91 -12.55 -0.68
C ILE A 151 1.98 -11.41 -1.08
N VAL A 152 1.44 -11.44 -2.30
CA VAL A 152 0.51 -10.40 -2.80
C VAL A 152 -0.76 -10.35 -1.95
N ARG A 153 -1.35 -11.50 -1.63
CA ARG A 153 -2.54 -11.58 -0.76
C ARG A 153 -2.27 -11.00 0.62
N LYS A 154 -1.10 -11.28 1.22
CA LYS A 154 -0.71 -10.73 2.52
C LYS A 154 -0.56 -9.21 2.48
N VAL A 155 0.11 -8.66 1.48
CA VAL A 155 0.24 -7.20 1.31
C VAL A 155 -1.13 -6.54 1.13
N CYS A 156 -2.04 -7.17 0.38
CA CYS A 156 -3.39 -6.66 0.22
C CYS A 156 -4.23 -6.74 1.50
N LEU A 157 -4.11 -7.83 2.28
CA LEU A 157 -4.75 -7.94 3.59
C LEU A 157 -4.30 -6.79 4.52
N LEU A 158 -2.99 -6.55 4.60
CA LEU A 158 -2.41 -5.47 5.39
C LEU A 158 -2.92 -4.09 4.94
N SER A 159 -2.94 -3.84 3.63
CA SER A 159 -3.39 -2.56 3.07
C SER A 159 -4.88 -2.33 3.31
N ARG A 160 -5.72 -3.36 3.16
CA ARG A 160 -7.16 -3.28 3.45
C ARG A 160 -7.43 -3.05 4.93
N LEU A 161 -6.68 -3.72 5.80
CA LEU A 161 -6.79 -3.57 7.25
C LEU A 161 -6.42 -2.14 7.69
N ALA A 162 -5.28 -1.63 7.22
CA ALA A 162 -4.87 -0.25 7.49
C ALA A 162 -5.93 0.75 7.01
N MET A 163 -6.49 0.55 5.82
CA MET A 163 -7.54 1.41 5.28
C MET A 163 -8.81 1.47 6.15
N VAL A 164 -9.34 0.32 6.59
CA VAL A 164 -10.53 0.33 7.48
C VAL A 164 -10.22 0.97 8.82
N TRP A 165 -8.99 0.78 9.32
CA TRP A 165 -8.53 1.38 10.55
C TRP A 165 -8.47 2.90 10.45
N ASP A 166 -7.80 3.40 9.41
CA ASP A 166 -7.64 4.83 9.12
C ASP A 166 -9.01 5.49 8.96
N SER A 167 -9.95 4.82 8.28
CA SER A 167 -11.30 5.33 8.07
C SER A 167 -12.05 5.62 9.37
N ILE A 168 -11.88 4.78 10.40
CA ILE A 168 -12.46 5.05 11.72
C ILE A 168 -11.74 6.22 12.38
N GLY A 169 -10.40 6.22 12.38
CA GLY A 169 -9.62 7.32 12.96
C GLY A 169 -9.99 8.69 12.38
N GLU A 170 -10.11 8.77 11.05
CA GLU A 170 -10.52 9.97 10.33
C GLU A 170 -11.92 10.43 10.75
N ILE A 171 -12.89 9.53 10.81
CA ILE A 171 -14.25 9.88 11.22
C ILE A 171 -14.30 10.31 12.68
N LEU A 172 -13.63 9.59 13.58
CA LEU A 172 -13.55 10.00 14.98
C LEU A 172 -12.94 11.40 15.12
N GLY A 173 -11.92 11.74 14.31
CA GLY A 173 -11.36 13.08 14.24
C GLY A 173 -12.36 14.13 13.77
N VAL A 174 -13.10 13.85 12.68
CA VAL A 174 -14.13 14.76 12.16
C VAL A 174 -15.27 14.95 13.17
N LEU A 175 -15.72 13.86 13.80
CA LEU A 175 -16.76 13.89 14.82
C LEU A 175 -16.32 14.65 16.07
N ALA A 176 -15.07 14.48 16.51
CA ALA A 176 -14.52 15.22 17.63
C ALA A 176 -14.50 16.74 17.36
N GLY A 177 -14.27 17.15 16.11
CA GLY A 177 -14.31 18.56 15.72
C GLY A 177 -15.73 19.13 15.55
N LYS A 178 -16.69 18.34 15.04
CA LYS A 178 -18.02 18.83 14.68
C LYS A 178 -19.11 18.55 15.73
N GLN A 179 -19.06 17.38 16.38
CA GLN A 179 -20.05 16.92 17.34
C GLN A 179 -19.41 16.23 18.57
N PRO A 180 -18.57 16.95 19.34
CA PRO A 180 -17.83 16.36 20.45
C PRO A 180 -18.73 15.81 21.57
N GLU A 181 -19.83 16.48 21.89
CA GLU A 181 -20.74 16.03 22.96
C GLU A 181 -21.46 14.74 22.58
N TRP A 182 -21.96 14.63 21.34
CA TRP A 182 -22.57 13.41 20.84
C TRP A 182 -21.54 12.27 20.73
N LEU A 183 -20.33 12.56 20.25
CA LEU A 183 -19.28 11.54 20.19
C LEU A 183 -18.99 10.93 21.57
N ARG A 184 -19.02 11.73 22.65
CA ARG A 184 -18.84 11.21 24.02
C ARG A 184 -19.93 10.24 24.47
N THR A 185 -21.15 10.34 23.94
CA THR A 185 -22.24 9.42 24.32
C THR A 185 -22.15 8.08 23.61
N VAL A 186 -21.56 8.04 22.41
CA VAL A 186 -21.41 6.82 21.59
C VAL A 186 -20.02 6.19 21.68
N ASN A 187 -19.03 6.89 22.20
CA ASN A 187 -17.65 6.39 22.23
C ASN A 187 -17.51 5.11 23.07
N LEU A 188 -16.86 4.09 22.51
CA LEU A 188 -16.57 2.84 23.22
C LEU A 188 -15.19 2.91 23.93
N PRO A 189 -15.04 2.36 25.14
CA PRO A 189 -13.81 2.52 25.93
C PRO A 189 -12.52 2.08 25.23
N HIS A 190 -12.58 0.99 24.45
CA HIS A 190 -11.41 0.44 23.75
C HIS A 190 -11.00 1.23 22.50
N TRP A 191 -11.80 2.20 22.04
CA TRP A 191 -11.50 2.96 20.82
C TRP A 191 -10.27 3.83 20.96
N TYR A 192 -10.03 4.41 22.14
CA TYR A 192 -8.87 5.27 22.34
C TYR A 192 -7.56 4.49 22.12
N GLU A 193 -7.44 3.31 22.72
CA GLU A 193 -6.26 2.46 22.59
C GLU A 193 -6.14 1.89 21.16
N ARG A 194 -7.25 1.45 20.57
CA ARG A 194 -7.27 0.87 19.22
C ARG A 194 -6.94 1.91 18.16
N TYR A 195 -7.63 3.04 18.13
CA TYR A 195 -7.49 4.03 17.04
C TYR A 195 -6.43 5.10 17.29
N GLY A 196 -5.85 5.18 18.50
CA GLY A 196 -4.83 6.16 18.84
C GLY A 196 -3.43 5.93 18.25
N ASN A 197 -3.05 4.69 17.90
CA ASN A 197 -1.73 4.38 17.31
C ASN A 197 -1.72 3.11 16.44
N HIS A 198 -2.46 3.13 15.34
CA HIS A 198 -2.75 1.94 14.53
C HIS A 198 -1.52 1.31 13.84
N GLN A 199 -0.57 2.13 13.36
CA GLN A 199 0.58 1.64 12.58
C GLN A 199 1.52 0.81 13.45
N LYS A 200 1.71 1.21 14.71
CA LYS A 200 2.42 0.42 15.71
C LYS A 200 1.70 -0.91 15.96
N THR A 201 0.37 -0.90 16.03
CA THR A 201 -0.43 -2.10 16.29
C THR A 201 -0.33 -3.10 15.14
N ILE A 202 -0.46 -2.68 13.88
CA ILE A 202 -0.31 -3.57 12.70
C ILE A 202 1.08 -4.22 12.67
N ASN A 203 2.14 -3.45 12.92
CA ASN A 203 3.50 -3.97 12.95
C ASN A 203 3.76 -4.96 14.10
N LEU A 204 2.96 -4.90 15.18
CA LEU A 204 3.03 -5.82 16.31
C LEU A 204 2.25 -7.12 16.06
N VAL A 205 1.33 -7.15 15.07
CA VAL A 205 0.59 -8.37 14.74
C VAL A 205 1.45 -9.27 13.86
N ALA A 206 1.83 -10.43 14.40
CA ALA A 206 2.75 -11.34 13.73
C ALA A 206 2.04 -12.39 12.85
N ARG A 207 0.76 -12.68 13.10
CA ARG A 207 0.04 -13.81 12.48
C ARG A 207 -1.19 -13.37 11.67
N ASP A 208 -1.42 -14.04 10.55
CA ASP A 208 -2.54 -13.74 9.65
C ASP A 208 -3.91 -13.93 10.34
N SER A 209 -4.05 -14.93 11.22
CA SER A 209 -5.27 -15.13 12.00
C SER A 209 -5.56 -14.01 12.99
N GLU A 210 -4.52 -13.37 13.54
CA GLU A 210 -4.67 -12.21 14.41
C GLU A 210 -5.06 -10.96 13.61
N LEU A 211 -4.54 -10.82 12.38
CA LEU A 211 -4.95 -9.76 11.46
C LEU A 211 -6.43 -9.89 11.08
N GLU A 212 -6.92 -11.09 10.79
CA GLU A 212 -8.33 -11.32 10.49
C GLU A 212 -9.24 -11.05 11.71
N ALA A 213 -8.83 -11.50 12.90
CA ALA A 213 -9.56 -11.20 14.13
C ALA A 213 -9.65 -9.69 14.40
N LEU A 214 -8.56 -8.97 14.15
CA LEU A 214 -8.51 -7.52 14.27
C LEU A 214 -9.38 -6.83 13.22
N ALA A 215 -9.36 -7.30 11.96
CA ALA A 215 -10.25 -6.82 10.91
C ALA A 215 -11.72 -6.98 11.29
N GLN A 216 -12.07 -8.09 11.94
CA GLN A 216 -13.42 -8.33 12.45
C GLN A 216 -13.81 -7.39 13.59
N GLN A 217 -12.91 -7.11 14.52
CA GLN A 217 -13.13 -6.17 15.62
C GLN A 217 -13.31 -4.73 15.12
N ILE A 218 -12.46 -4.29 14.20
CA ILE A 218 -12.54 -2.97 13.57
C ILE A 218 -13.84 -2.84 12.80
N GLY A 219 -14.21 -3.88 12.06
CA GLY A 219 -15.49 -3.92 11.38
C GLY A 219 -16.63 -3.65 12.33
N ALA A 220 -16.66 -4.36 13.48
CA ALA A 220 -17.76 -4.31 14.42
C ALA A 220 -17.90 -2.92 15.04
N ASP A 221 -16.77 -2.27 15.34
CA ASP A 221 -16.74 -0.88 15.78
C ASP A 221 -17.33 0.06 14.72
N GLY A 222 -16.95 -0.11 13.45
CA GLY A 222 -17.44 0.76 12.41
C GLY A 222 -18.91 0.53 12.05
N ASP A 223 -19.40 -0.70 12.12
CA ASP A 223 -20.83 -1.00 11.97
C ASP A 223 -21.64 -0.37 13.12
N TYR A 224 -21.13 -0.47 14.35
CA TYR A 224 -21.71 0.23 15.51
C TYR A 224 -21.73 1.75 15.30
N LEU A 225 -20.62 2.34 14.87
CA LEU A 225 -20.51 3.78 14.62
C LEU A 225 -21.48 4.24 13.53
N LEU A 226 -21.56 3.52 12.41
CA LEU A 226 -22.45 3.84 11.29
C LEU A 226 -23.93 3.74 11.70
N LYS A 227 -24.30 2.77 12.55
CA LYS A 227 -25.64 2.67 13.14
C LYS A 227 -25.92 3.85 14.06
N ALA A 228 -24.99 4.17 14.97
CA ALA A 228 -25.14 5.31 15.87
C ALA A 228 -25.33 6.64 15.10
N ILE A 229 -24.57 6.86 14.02
CA ILE A 229 -24.73 8.04 13.15
C ILE A 229 -26.12 8.05 12.49
N SER A 230 -26.62 6.90 12.05
CA SER A 230 -27.96 6.78 11.46
C SER A 230 -29.05 7.10 12.48
N ASP A 231 -28.92 6.58 13.71
CA ASP A 231 -29.88 6.74 14.79
C ASP A 231 -29.89 8.16 15.37
N ALA A 232 -28.84 8.95 15.16
CA ALA A 232 -28.81 10.36 15.52
C ALA A 232 -29.79 11.22 14.69
N HIS A 233 -30.26 10.71 13.54
CA HIS A 233 -31.15 11.42 12.59
C HIS A 233 -30.63 12.80 12.15
N ASP A 234 -29.31 13.04 12.23
CA ASP A 234 -28.66 14.26 11.79
C ASP A 234 -28.22 14.13 10.32
N LEU A 235 -28.99 14.76 9.43
CA LEU A 235 -28.71 14.73 7.99
C LEU A 235 -27.41 15.46 7.62
N ALA A 236 -27.01 16.49 8.36
CA ALA A 236 -25.75 17.21 8.07
C ALA A 236 -24.55 16.33 8.41
N LEU A 237 -24.65 15.57 9.50
CA LEU A 237 -23.66 14.56 9.88
C LEU A 237 -23.63 13.40 8.88
N ALA A 238 -24.78 12.80 8.58
CA ALA A 238 -24.86 11.63 7.71
C ALA A 238 -24.36 11.88 6.28
N ASN A 239 -24.39 13.13 5.82
CA ASN A 239 -23.94 13.55 4.49
C ASN A 239 -22.48 14.04 4.44
N LEU A 240 -21.73 13.97 5.54
CA LEU A 240 -20.30 14.28 5.50
C LEU A 240 -19.57 13.31 4.55
N PRO A 241 -18.65 13.83 3.71
CA PRO A 241 -17.96 13.02 2.71
C PRO A 241 -17.18 11.87 3.33
N GLU A 242 -16.63 12.06 4.54
CA GLU A 242 -15.90 11.03 5.29
C GLU A 242 -16.83 9.89 5.70
N ILE A 243 -18.04 10.21 6.21
CA ILE A 243 -19.05 9.23 6.60
C ILE A 243 -19.57 8.46 5.39
N LEU A 244 -19.84 9.15 4.27
CA LEU A 244 -20.22 8.50 3.02
C LEU A 244 -19.11 7.59 2.48
N GLY A 245 -17.86 8.04 2.57
CA GLY A 245 -16.68 7.25 2.21
C GLY A 245 -16.56 5.98 3.05
N MET A 246 -16.70 6.09 4.37
CA MET A 246 -16.67 4.92 5.26
C MET A 246 -17.82 3.96 5.00
N LYS A 247 -19.04 4.43 4.73
CA LYS A 247 -20.16 3.55 4.34
C LYS A 247 -19.79 2.70 3.11
N GLN A 248 -19.17 3.32 2.11
CA GLN A 248 -18.72 2.62 0.91
C GLN A 248 -17.59 1.63 1.24
N ILE A 249 -16.59 2.04 2.03
CA ILE A 249 -15.52 1.16 2.50
C ILE A 249 -16.12 -0.04 3.26
N TRP A 250 -17.05 0.16 4.19
CA TRP A 250 -17.67 -0.94 4.94
C TRP A 250 -18.39 -1.92 4.03
N LYS A 251 -19.14 -1.42 3.04
CA LYS A 251 -19.82 -2.24 2.04
C LYS A 251 -18.84 -3.08 1.21
N ASP A 252 -17.71 -2.50 0.86
CA ASP A 252 -16.67 -3.12 0.04
C ASP A 252 -15.80 -4.10 0.83
N GLN A 253 -15.61 -3.89 2.14
CA GLN A 253 -14.73 -4.70 2.98
C GLN A 253 -15.45 -5.82 3.73
N TYR A 254 -16.74 -5.63 4.03
CA TYR A 254 -17.51 -6.54 4.87
C TYR A 254 -18.76 -7.06 4.16
N VAL A 255 -19.24 -8.22 4.60
CA VAL A 255 -20.54 -8.80 4.24
C VAL A 255 -21.41 -8.85 5.49
N LEU A 256 -22.65 -8.40 5.38
CA LEU A 256 -23.64 -8.54 6.44
C LEU A 256 -24.37 -9.89 6.27
N GLY A 257 -24.18 -10.80 7.22
CA GLY A 257 -24.87 -12.09 7.28
C GLY A 257 -25.47 -12.32 8.66
N GLU A 258 -26.74 -12.73 8.74
CA GLU A 258 -27.44 -13.01 10.02
C GLU A 258 -27.33 -11.87 11.06
N GLY A 259 -27.31 -10.62 10.59
CA GLY A 259 -27.18 -9.44 11.46
C GLY A 259 -25.76 -9.20 12.01
N LYS A 260 -24.77 -9.99 11.60
CA LYS A 260 -23.35 -9.81 11.93
C LYS A 260 -22.57 -9.49 10.66
N ILE A 261 -21.66 -8.53 10.78
CA ILE A 261 -20.71 -8.27 9.70
C ILE A 261 -19.60 -9.33 9.70
N SER A 262 -19.03 -9.61 8.54
CA SER A 262 -17.92 -10.55 8.36
C SER A 262 -16.91 -9.99 7.36
N TRP A 263 -15.61 -10.15 7.64
CA TRP A 263 -14.54 -9.69 6.75
C TRP A 263 -14.55 -10.45 5.40
N ARG A 264 -14.48 -9.73 4.28
CA ARG A 264 -14.36 -10.35 2.95
C ARG A 264 -12.97 -10.93 2.73
N LYS A 265 -12.92 -12.14 2.21
CA LYS A 265 -11.66 -12.87 1.91
C LYS A 265 -11.03 -12.49 0.56
N ASP A 266 -11.67 -11.64 -0.24
CA ASP A 266 -11.17 -11.21 -1.54
C ASP A 266 -10.00 -10.22 -1.37
N ALA A 267 -8.80 -10.78 -1.19
CA ALA A 267 -7.63 -10.08 -0.67
C ALA A 267 -7.34 -8.74 -1.35
N CYS A 268 -7.36 -8.65 -2.69
CA CYS A 268 -7.03 -7.40 -3.39
C CYS A 268 -8.19 -6.72 -4.11
N ALA A 269 -9.41 -7.27 -4.14
CA ALA A 269 -10.53 -6.68 -4.89
C ALA A 269 -10.88 -5.25 -4.39
N TYR A 270 -10.60 -4.98 -3.12
CA TYR A 270 -11.00 -3.76 -2.42
C TYR A 270 -9.83 -3.06 -1.69
N CYS A 271 -8.60 -3.13 -2.20
CA CYS A 271 -7.44 -2.50 -1.54
C CYS A 271 -7.32 -0.97 -1.74
N SER A 272 -8.23 -0.31 -2.47
CA SER A 272 -8.18 1.13 -2.74
C SER A 272 -9.28 1.87 -1.96
N SER A 273 -8.93 3.02 -1.38
CA SER A 273 -9.86 3.86 -0.63
C SER A 273 -10.51 4.93 -1.51
N PRO A 274 -11.85 5.02 -1.57
CA PRO A 274 -12.54 6.11 -2.27
C PRO A 274 -12.36 7.49 -1.60
N ILE A 275 -11.94 7.53 -0.32
CA ILE A 275 -11.73 8.78 0.44
C ILE A 275 -10.51 9.56 -0.10
N HIS A 276 -9.44 8.85 -0.47
CA HIS A 276 -8.18 9.47 -0.90
C HIS A 276 -8.07 9.71 -2.42
N GLU A 277 -8.94 9.10 -3.23
CA GLU A 277 -8.95 9.31 -4.69
C GLU A 277 -9.33 10.75 -5.09
N LYS A 278 -10.13 11.45 -4.26
CA LYS A 278 -10.56 12.82 -4.56
C LYS A 278 -9.44 13.86 -4.41
N GLY A 279 -8.53 13.70 -3.44
CA GLY A 279 -7.47 14.68 -3.17
C GLY A 279 -6.34 14.73 -4.20
N PHE A 280 -6.15 13.65 -4.98
CA PHE A 280 -5.12 13.56 -6.01
C PHE A 280 -5.56 14.18 -7.35
N ASN A 281 -6.81 13.93 -7.76
CA ASN A 281 -7.38 14.53 -8.98
C ASN A 281 -7.49 16.05 -8.90
N GLU A 282 -7.73 16.63 -7.72
CA GLU A 282 -7.70 18.09 -7.54
C GLU A 282 -6.28 18.67 -7.63
N LYS A 283 -5.24 17.97 -7.16
CA LYS A 283 -3.85 18.44 -7.27
C LYS A 283 -3.31 18.36 -8.70
N ILE A 284 -3.65 17.31 -9.44
CA ILE A 284 -3.28 17.20 -10.87
C ILE A 284 -3.99 18.29 -11.68
N ASN A 285 -5.28 18.52 -11.44
CA ASN A 285 -6.04 19.53 -12.19
C ASN A 285 -5.57 20.96 -11.90
N ARG A 286 -5.12 21.28 -10.68
CA ARG A 286 -4.53 22.59 -10.35
C ARG A 286 -3.14 22.78 -10.98
N THR A 287 -2.29 21.74 -11.00
CA THR A 287 -0.98 21.84 -11.68
C THR A 287 -1.07 21.84 -13.21
N GLY A 288 -2.19 21.39 -13.79
CA GLY A 288 -2.43 21.39 -15.23
C GLY A 288 -3.08 22.66 -15.79
N THR A 289 -3.68 23.51 -14.94
CA THR A 289 -4.34 24.75 -15.39
C THR A 289 -3.44 25.98 -15.33
N GLU A 290 -2.37 25.99 -14.53
CA GLU A 290 -1.47 27.15 -14.42
C GLU A 290 -0.33 27.19 -15.47
N ARG A 291 -0.23 26.23 -16.40
CA ARG A 291 0.77 26.23 -17.49
C ARG A 291 0.22 26.50 -18.90
N ARG A 292 -0.99 27.03 -19.02
CA ARG A 292 -1.57 27.47 -20.31
C ARG A 292 -1.90 28.96 -20.39
N SER A 293 -1.33 29.76 -19.50
CA SER A 293 -1.55 31.21 -19.47
C SER A 293 -0.31 31.97 -19.00
N ALA A 294 0.80 31.82 -19.74
CA ALA A 294 1.93 32.75 -19.77
C ALA A 294 2.76 32.49 -21.02
#